data_AF-A0A4P5U9N7-F1
#
_entry.id   AF-A0A4P5U9N7-F1
#
_cell.length_a   1.000
_cell.length_b   1.000
_cell.length_c   1.000
_cell.angle_alpha   90.00
_cell.angle_beta   90.00
_cell.angle_gamma   90.00
#
_symmetry.space_group_name_H-M   'P 1'
#
loop_
_entity.id
_entity.type
_entity.pdbx_description
1 polymer ?
#
loop_
_entity_poly.entity_id
_entity_poly.type
_entity_poly.pdbx_seq_one_letter_code
_entity_poly.pdbx_strand_id
1 'polypeptide(L)'
;MQSPQMDRMMAETDAKCMAMDDSMKNCTDTTKMKEFKGQKEMMESQKTMMTSMMDKMKAEGWIEFTKDGKYKQNMSGTEDAGTYAMDEAGKMLMTTDSKGKTDTLNIDELTATAMTLSSSRDSTKIMFAAEEGEKK
;
A
#
# COMPACT_ATOMS: atom_id res chain seq x y z
N MET A 1 4.14 3.22 0.12
CA MET A 1 4.38 4.51 0.83
C MET A 1 3.14 5.37 0.71
N GLN A 2 2.60 5.89 1.82
CA GLN A 2 1.47 6.83 1.81
C GLN A 2 1.95 8.18 1.23
N SER A 3 1.14 8.85 0.41
CA SER A 3 1.54 10.16 -0.14
C SER A 3 1.40 11.22 0.95
N PRO A 4 2.34 12.18 1.09
CA PRO A 4 2.25 13.26 2.07
C PRO A 4 0.97 14.10 1.98
N GLN A 5 0.33 14.12 0.80
CA GLN A 5 -0.95 14.78 0.56
C GLN A 5 -2.11 14.07 1.25
N MET A 6 -2.09 12.73 1.31
CA MET A 6 -3.12 11.94 1.96
C MET A 6 -3.06 12.05 3.49
N ASP A 7 -1.86 12.07 4.06
CA ASP A 7 -1.68 12.23 5.52
C ASP A 7 -2.21 13.58 6.00
N ARG A 8 -1.95 14.63 5.22
CA ARG A 8 -2.50 15.97 5.47
C ARG A 8 -4.03 15.98 5.41
N MET A 9 -4.63 15.30 4.44
CA MET A 9 -6.09 15.25 4.28
C MET A 9 -6.77 14.51 5.44
N MET A 10 -6.20 13.42 5.92
CA MET A 10 -6.71 12.69 7.10
C MET A 10 -6.63 13.54 8.37
N ALA A 11 -5.50 14.22 8.59
CA ALA A 11 -5.33 15.13 9.73
C ALA A 11 -6.32 16.32 9.70
N GLU A 12 -6.56 16.90 8.51
CA GLU A 12 -7.54 17.98 8.36
C GLU A 12 -8.98 17.51 8.58
N THR A 13 -9.30 16.26 8.20
CA THR A 13 -10.63 15.66 8.44
C THR A 13 -10.85 15.40 9.93
N ASP A 14 -9.83 14.91 10.63
CA ASP A 14 -9.89 14.64 12.06
C ASP A 14 -10.07 15.92 12.88
N ALA A 15 -9.33 16.98 12.52
CA ALA A 15 -9.51 18.29 13.14
C ALA A 15 -10.94 18.83 12.97
N LYS A 16 -11.58 18.59 11.82
CA LYS A 16 -12.96 19.01 11.56
C LYS A 16 -13.98 18.22 12.37
N CYS A 17 -13.81 16.90 12.50
CA CYS A 17 -14.66 16.09 13.38
C CYS A 17 -14.58 16.57 14.84
N MET A 18 -13.37 16.87 15.33
CA MET A 18 -13.16 17.38 16.69
C MET A 18 -13.82 18.76 16.90
N ALA A 19 -13.68 19.67 15.92
CA ALA A 19 -14.33 20.99 15.98
C ALA A 19 -15.86 20.90 15.98
N MET A 20 -16.44 19.95 15.23
CA MET A 20 -17.88 19.70 15.26
C MET A 20 -18.34 19.16 16.61
N ASP A 21 -17.57 18.29 17.26
CA ASP A 21 -17.88 17.78 18.60
C ASP A 21 -17.91 18.90 19.65
N ASP A 22 -16.96 19.81 19.61
CA ASP A 22 -16.94 20.96 20.52
C ASP A 22 -18.07 21.96 20.22
N SER A 23 -18.44 22.11 18.94
CA SER A 23 -19.61 22.91 18.56
C SER A 23 -20.93 22.29 19.04
N MET A 24 -21.08 20.97 18.94
CA MET A 24 -22.29 20.25 19.41
C MET A 24 -22.46 20.31 20.93
N LYS A 25 -21.37 20.21 21.70
CA LYS A 25 -21.42 20.32 23.18
C LYS A 25 -21.97 21.67 23.64
N ASN A 26 -21.72 22.73 22.88
CA ASN A 26 -22.10 24.09 23.21
C ASN A 26 -23.38 24.56 22.49
N CYS A 27 -24.01 23.71 21.68
CA CYS A 27 -25.20 24.06 20.91
C CYS A 27 -26.48 23.75 21.70
N THR A 28 -27.30 24.78 21.98
CA THR A 28 -28.61 24.63 22.63
C THR A 28 -29.76 24.50 21.63
N ASP A 29 -29.50 24.70 20.34
CA ASP A 29 -30.49 24.58 19.26
C ASP A 29 -30.58 23.12 18.78
N THR A 30 -31.67 22.47 19.16
CA THR A 30 -31.93 21.06 18.84
C THR A 30 -32.04 20.76 17.34
N THR A 31 -32.35 21.75 16.49
CA THR A 31 -32.42 21.57 15.04
C THR A 31 -31.00 21.53 14.46
N LYS A 32 -30.17 22.51 14.81
CA LYS A 32 -28.76 22.56 14.41
C LYS A 32 -27.97 21.36 14.93
N MET A 33 -28.28 20.91 16.14
CA MET A 33 -27.64 19.72 16.71
C MET A 33 -27.87 18.46 15.87
N LYS A 34 -29.08 18.28 15.32
CA LYS A 34 -29.39 17.15 14.41
C LYS A 34 -28.64 17.26 13.08
N GLU A 35 -28.54 18.46 12.52
CA GLU A 35 -27.78 18.72 11.30
C GLU A 35 -26.28 18.44 11.48
N PHE A 36 -25.69 18.92 12.58
CA PHE A 36 -24.29 18.64 12.92
C PHE A 36 -24.03 17.14 13.11
N LYS A 37 -24.95 16.43 13.77
CA LYS A 37 -24.83 14.98 13.95
C LYS A 37 -24.84 14.23 12.61
N GLY A 38 -25.76 14.58 11.70
CA GLY A 38 -25.80 13.98 10.36
C GLY A 38 -24.56 14.27 9.52
N GLN A 39 -24.02 15.49 9.61
CA GLN A 39 -22.77 15.86 8.94
C GLN A 39 -21.56 15.10 9.49
N LYS A 40 -21.49 14.93 10.83
CA LYS A 40 -20.44 14.14 11.47
C LYS A 40 -20.49 12.68 11.03
N GLU A 41 -21.66 12.05 11.08
CA GLU A 41 -21.84 10.64 10.67
C GLU A 41 -21.42 10.43 9.20
N MET A 42 -21.74 11.39 8.32
CA MET A 42 -21.30 11.36 6.93
C MET A 42 -19.77 11.47 6.77
N MET A 43 -19.13 12.36 7.55
CA MET A 43 -17.67 12.55 7.52
C MET A 43 -16.93 11.33 8.10
N GLU A 44 -17.43 10.75 9.19
CA GLU A 44 -16.89 9.51 9.76
C GLU A 44 -17.03 8.33 8.79
N SER A 45 -18.18 8.21 8.11
CA SER A 45 -18.38 7.19 7.07
C SER A 45 -17.39 7.34 5.90
N GLN A 46 -17.15 8.57 5.44
CA GLN A 46 -16.13 8.86 4.41
C GLN A 46 -14.72 8.49 4.90
N LYS A 47 -14.37 8.83 6.14
CA LYS A 47 -13.09 8.45 6.75
C LYS A 47 -12.92 6.94 6.78
N THR A 48 -13.92 6.19 7.25
CA THR A 48 -13.87 4.71 7.27
C THR A 48 -13.70 4.13 5.87
N MET A 49 -14.41 4.67 4.87
CA MET A 49 -14.28 4.23 3.48
C MET A 49 -12.87 4.51 2.93
N MET A 50 -12.30 5.68 3.22
CA MET A 50 -10.95 6.07 2.83
C MET A 50 -9.87 5.21 3.51
N THR A 51 -10.02 4.93 4.80
CA THR A 51 -9.13 4.02 5.55
C THR A 51 -9.21 2.61 4.98
N SER A 52 -10.42 2.07 4.74
CA SER A 52 -10.57 0.73 4.14
C SER A 52 -9.96 0.66 2.73
N MET A 53 -10.07 1.73 1.95
CA MET A 53 -9.42 1.83 0.64
C MET A 53 -7.89 1.86 0.77
N MET A 54 -7.35 2.60 1.75
CA MET A 54 -5.91 2.62 2.04
C MET A 54 -5.40 1.28 2.52
N ASP A 55 -6.13 0.59 3.41
CA ASP A 55 -5.73 -0.72 3.92
C ASP A 55 -5.77 -1.78 2.81
N LYS A 56 -6.74 -1.69 1.89
CA LYS A 56 -6.75 -2.50 0.67
C LYS A 56 -5.62 -2.15 -0.30
N MET A 57 -5.21 -0.87 -0.39
CA MET A 57 -4.02 -0.48 -1.14
C MET A 57 -2.71 -0.90 -0.46
N LYS A 58 -2.72 -1.05 0.87
CA LYS A 58 -1.65 -1.61 1.69
C LYS A 58 -1.65 -3.13 1.75
N ALA A 59 -2.67 -3.80 1.18
CA ALA A 59 -2.72 -5.25 1.11
C ALA A 59 -1.39 -5.76 0.58
N GLU A 60 -0.74 -6.59 1.40
CA GLU A 60 0.68 -6.91 1.37
C GLU A 60 1.08 -7.41 -0.02
N GLY A 61 1.74 -6.52 -0.76
CA GLY A 61 2.32 -6.90 -2.03
C GLY A 61 3.40 -7.94 -1.76
N TRP A 62 3.27 -9.11 -2.37
CA TRP A 62 4.23 -10.19 -2.22
C TRP A 62 4.76 -10.61 -3.58
N ILE A 63 5.96 -11.17 -3.57
CA ILE A 63 6.56 -11.84 -4.71
C ILE A 63 7.21 -13.11 -4.23
N GLU A 64 6.94 -14.21 -4.92
CA GLU A 64 7.48 -15.53 -4.63
C GLU A 64 8.25 -16.03 -5.86
N PHE A 65 9.48 -16.49 -5.64
CA PHE A 65 10.33 -17.07 -6.67
C PHE A 65 10.55 -18.55 -6.39
N THR A 66 10.33 -19.39 -7.40
CA THR A 66 10.54 -20.84 -7.31
C THR A 66 11.77 -21.25 -8.10
N LYS A 67 12.50 -22.24 -7.58
CA LYS A 67 13.77 -22.74 -8.17
C LYS A 67 13.68 -23.22 -9.63
N ASP A 68 12.48 -23.44 -10.16
CA ASP A 68 12.22 -23.82 -11.54
C ASP A 68 12.14 -22.61 -12.50
N GLY A 69 12.50 -21.41 -12.04
CA GLY A 69 12.53 -20.19 -12.86
C GLY A 69 11.15 -19.56 -13.04
N LYS A 70 10.19 -19.86 -12.16
CA LYS A 70 8.86 -19.23 -12.15
C LYS A 70 8.74 -18.25 -10.99
N TYR A 71 7.90 -17.23 -11.19
CA TYR A 71 7.52 -16.35 -10.10
C TYR A 71 6.02 -16.15 -10.07
N LYS A 72 5.51 -15.78 -8.89
CA LYS A 72 4.17 -15.26 -8.69
C LYS A 72 4.27 -13.97 -7.89
N GLN A 73 3.37 -13.04 -8.16
CA GLN A 73 3.28 -11.80 -7.40
C GLN A 73 1.83 -11.43 -7.14
N ASN A 74 1.62 -10.71 -6.04
CA ASN A 74 0.42 -9.94 -5.83
C ASN A 74 0.84 -8.48 -5.66
N MET A 75 0.29 -7.60 -6.50
CA MET A 75 0.50 -6.16 -6.38
C MET A 75 -0.88 -5.50 -6.28
N SER A 76 -1.17 -4.92 -5.11
CA SER A 76 -2.44 -4.23 -4.83
C SER A 76 -3.68 -5.10 -5.12
N GLY A 77 -3.63 -6.38 -4.79
CA GLY A 77 -4.74 -7.32 -4.99
C GLY A 77 -4.84 -7.92 -6.40
N THR A 78 -3.94 -7.55 -7.31
CA THR A 78 -3.85 -8.20 -8.63
C THR A 78 -2.76 -9.24 -8.59
N GLU A 79 -3.14 -10.50 -8.80
CA GLU A 79 -2.19 -11.60 -8.95
C GLU A 79 -1.71 -11.72 -10.39
N ASP A 80 -0.42 -11.99 -10.54
CA ASP A 80 0.22 -12.28 -11.82
C ASP A 80 1.31 -13.35 -11.62
N ALA A 81 1.58 -14.09 -12.68
CA ALA A 81 2.54 -15.19 -12.66
C ALA A 81 3.31 -15.24 -13.97
N GLY A 82 4.55 -15.70 -13.89
CA GLY A 82 5.43 -15.68 -15.04
C GLY A 82 6.72 -16.46 -14.82
N THR A 83 7.72 -16.09 -15.60
CA THR A 83 9.08 -16.64 -15.49
C THR A 83 10.06 -15.57 -15.06
N TYR A 84 11.13 -15.98 -14.39
CA TYR A 84 12.22 -15.08 -14.05
C TYR A 84 13.57 -15.71 -14.41
N ALA A 85 14.53 -14.85 -14.69
CA ALA A 85 15.94 -15.21 -14.85
C ALA A 85 16.79 -14.18 -14.10
N MET A 86 17.90 -14.65 -13.52
CA MET A 86 18.95 -13.79 -12.99
C MET A 86 20.17 -13.86 -13.90
N ASP A 87 20.93 -12.77 -13.96
CA ASP A 87 22.23 -12.79 -14.62
C ASP A 87 23.25 -13.63 -13.81
N GLU A 88 24.36 -14.00 -14.45
CA GLU A 88 25.40 -14.82 -13.81
C GLU A 88 26.04 -14.15 -12.59
N ALA A 89 25.99 -12.82 -12.53
CA ALA A 89 26.50 -12.03 -11.42
C ALA A 89 25.50 -11.87 -10.26
N GLY A 90 24.23 -12.27 -10.43
CA GLY A 90 23.16 -12.09 -9.43
C GLY A 90 22.81 -10.63 -9.14
N LYS A 91 23.03 -9.73 -10.11
CA LYS A 91 22.79 -8.28 -9.99
C LYS A 91 21.58 -7.81 -10.77
N MET A 92 21.07 -8.60 -11.71
CA MET A 92 19.90 -8.26 -12.50
C MET A 92 18.87 -9.37 -12.44
N LEU A 93 17.62 -8.97 -12.25
CA LEU A 93 16.44 -9.82 -12.31
C LEU A 93 15.64 -9.44 -13.55
N MET A 94 15.42 -10.40 -14.44
CA MET A 94 14.50 -10.28 -15.56
C MET A 94 13.23 -11.06 -15.25
N THR A 95 12.07 -10.42 -15.30
CA THR A 95 10.76 -11.07 -15.17
C THR A 95 10.02 -11.02 -16.50
N THR A 96 9.28 -12.06 -16.82
CA THR A 96 8.36 -12.13 -17.96
C THR A 96 6.99 -12.53 -17.46
N ASP A 97 6.02 -11.63 -17.59
CA ASP A 97 4.65 -11.87 -17.10
C ASP A 97 3.87 -12.87 -17.97
N SER A 98 2.65 -13.20 -17.53
CA SER A 98 1.73 -14.09 -18.24
C SER A 98 1.34 -13.61 -19.65
N LYS A 99 1.54 -12.33 -19.96
CA LYS A 99 1.26 -11.69 -21.25
C LYS A 99 2.50 -11.57 -22.14
N GLY A 100 3.66 -12.06 -21.67
CA GLY A 100 4.93 -11.99 -22.38
C GLY A 100 5.64 -10.63 -22.28
N LYS A 101 5.20 -9.74 -21.40
CA LYS A 101 5.88 -8.47 -21.15
C LYS A 101 7.11 -8.73 -20.27
N THR A 102 8.25 -8.20 -20.70
CA THR A 102 9.52 -8.35 -19.99
C THR A 102 9.91 -7.07 -19.26
N ASP A 103 10.24 -7.21 -17.97
CA ASP A 103 10.81 -6.13 -17.16
C ASP A 103 12.17 -6.56 -16.60
N THR A 104 13.08 -5.60 -16.45
CA THR A 104 14.44 -5.82 -15.98
C THR A 104 14.69 -4.89 -14.80
N LEU A 105 15.06 -5.49 -13.67
CA LEU A 105 15.28 -4.83 -12.40
C LEU A 105 16.73 -5.09 -11.96
N ASN A 106 17.35 -4.06 -11.39
CA ASN A 106 18.62 -4.24 -10.69
C ASN A 106 18.34 -4.72 -9.27
N ILE A 107 19.20 -5.61 -8.78
CA ILE A 107 19.20 -6.08 -7.41
C ILE A 107 20.21 -5.19 -6.66
N ASP A 108 19.69 -4.21 -5.91
CA ASP A 108 20.50 -3.30 -5.10
C ASP A 108 20.97 -3.99 -3.80
N GLU A 109 20.11 -4.85 -3.24
CA GLU A 109 20.37 -5.61 -2.02
C GLU A 109 19.68 -6.98 -2.11
N LEU A 110 20.40 -8.04 -1.72
CA LEU A 110 19.85 -9.37 -1.59
C LEU A 110 20.52 -10.08 -0.41
N THR A 111 19.74 -10.32 0.63
CA THR A 111 20.13 -11.05 1.84
C THR A 111 19.12 -12.15 2.14
N ALA A 112 19.35 -12.93 3.18
CA ALA A 112 18.40 -13.97 3.60
C ALA A 112 17.03 -13.40 4.04
N THR A 113 16.98 -12.13 4.44
CA THR A 113 15.78 -11.50 5.01
C THR A 113 15.35 -10.21 4.32
N ALA A 114 16.09 -9.75 3.31
CA ALA A 114 15.75 -8.52 2.60
C ALA A 114 16.14 -8.58 1.13
N MET A 115 15.31 -7.97 0.28
CA MET A 115 15.58 -7.77 -1.13
C MET A 115 15.16 -6.35 -1.54
N THR A 116 16.09 -5.61 -2.14
CA THR A 116 15.82 -4.28 -2.72
C THR A 116 16.03 -4.34 -4.22
N LEU A 117 14.97 -4.04 -4.98
CA LEU A 117 14.98 -3.97 -6.43
C LEU A 117 14.86 -2.52 -6.89
N SER A 118 15.61 -2.14 -7.92
CA SER A 118 15.47 -0.84 -8.58
C SER A 118 15.19 -0.99 -10.07
N SER A 119 14.28 -0.19 -10.59
CA SER A 119 14.04 -0.10 -12.04
C SER A 119 15.11 0.80 -12.66
N SER A 120 15.64 0.39 -13.82
CA SER A 120 16.51 1.25 -14.62
C SER A 120 15.74 2.26 -15.47
N ARG A 121 14.43 2.06 -15.63
CA ARG A 121 13.55 2.87 -16.49
C ARG A 121 12.91 4.04 -15.73
N ASP A 122 12.69 3.86 -14.44
CA ASP A 122 12.11 4.87 -13.55
C ASP A 122 12.80 4.79 -12.19
N SER A 123 12.79 5.88 -11.41
CA SER A 123 13.42 5.93 -10.09
C SER A 123 12.67 5.12 -9.02
N THR A 124 11.92 4.09 -9.42
CA THR A 124 11.15 3.23 -8.54
C THR A 124 12.08 2.25 -7.85
N LYS A 125 11.98 2.21 -6.52
CA LYS A 125 12.59 1.19 -5.69
C LYS A 125 11.51 0.37 -5.01
N ILE A 126 11.67 -0.94 -5.05
CA ILE A 126 10.79 -1.91 -4.41
C ILE A 126 11.60 -2.62 -3.34
N MET A 127 11.16 -2.51 -2.09
CA MET A 127 11.82 -3.13 -0.96
C MET A 127 10.92 -4.22 -0.42
N PHE A 128 11.44 -5.43 -0.36
CA PHE A 128 10.81 -6.57 0.29
C PHE A 128 11.63 -6.93 1.51
N ALA A 129 10.98 -7.01 2.66
CA ALA A 129 11.53 -7.69 3.83
C ALA A 129 10.85 -9.05 3.89
N ALA A 130 11.63 -10.12 4.06
CA ALA A 130 11.07 -11.41 4.40
C ALA A 130 10.43 -11.27 5.79
N GLU A 131 9.15 -11.61 5.92
CA GLU A 131 8.58 -11.81 7.24
C GLU A 131 9.33 -12.97 7.88
N GLU A 132 9.90 -12.74 9.08
CA GLU A 132 10.45 -13.81 9.90
C GLU A 132 9.31 -14.77 10.22
N GLY A 133 9.15 -15.81 9.41
CA GLY A 133 8.28 -16.92 9.74
C GLY A 133 8.71 -17.47 11.10
N GLU A 134 7.81 -17.42 12.08
CA GLU A 134 7.98 -18.14 13.35
C GLU A 134 8.44 -19.56 13.04
N LYS A 135 9.67 -19.89 13.44
CA LYS A 135 10.13 -21.27 13.51
C LYS A 135 9.22 -22.01 14.50
N LYS A 136 8.34 -22.86 14.00
CA LYS A 136 7.75 -23.95 14.80
C LYS A 136 8.64 -25.19 14.75
#